data_AF-A0A183SMY0-F1
#
_entry.id   AF-A0A183SMY0-F1
#
_cell.length_a   1.000
_cell.length_b   1.000
_cell.length_c   1.000
_cell.angle_alpha   90.00
_cell.angle_beta   90.00
_cell.angle_gamma   90.00
#
_symmetry.space_group_name_H-M   'P 1'
#
loop_
_entity.id
_entity.type
_entity.pdbx_description
1 polymer ?
#
loop_
_entity_poly.entity_id
_entity_poly.type
_entity_poly.pdbx_seq_one_letter_code
_entity_poly.pdbx_strand_id
1 'polypeptide(L)'
;MVIKNFQTLDNYIEESFGPRISMEDATEKIIKYINEETLPTPLEIIWCDDLLSSALMCSTKVDETPNALVTRKYTMLLKTNAENTYLRERGVLCLMDHEIGTHYNRSYNEGLQPWYRKRSEYGLTSLGSHEMTTIEEGFACINTSLGAKNHYLAVPALLYYGACMAEYLPFKELFEHLSRYLKDEEQCWKHCMRIKRCLRNQEECGGYGKDQRYFEGAVRILMEQNNIDFRQLIAGKLSLTDLEKVQEQITLEEIHLPSFMTPISAYQAQLREIARLNGLYILPKRERPAKVVESSQPSQPSEVNKDVNRSGLVKPNRDRQV
;
A
#
# COMPACT_ATOMS: atom_id res chain seq x y z
N MET A 1 23.13 5.91 -8.86
CA MET A 1 22.97 7.36 -8.61
C MET A 1 23.26 7.72 -7.17
N VAL A 2 22.61 7.10 -6.18
CA VAL A 2 22.82 7.38 -4.74
C VAL A 2 24.30 7.27 -4.33
N ILE A 3 24.95 6.12 -4.54
CA ILE A 3 26.37 5.94 -4.18
C ILE A 3 27.30 6.94 -4.89
N LYS A 4 26.97 7.36 -6.12
CA LYS A 4 27.74 8.37 -6.84
C LYS A 4 27.63 9.75 -6.19
N ASN A 5 26.47 10.10 -5.65
CA ASN A 5 26.18 11.43 -5.12
C ASN A 5 26.49 11.56 -3.62
N PHE A 6 26.28 10.49 -2.84
CA PHE A 6 26.38 10.51 -1.37
C PHE A 6 27.53 9.64 -0.84
N GLN A 7 28.24 8.91 -1.72
CA GLN A 7 29.31 7.95 -1.39
C GLN A 7 28.84 6.67 -0.69
N THR A 8 27.97 6.78 0.32
CA THR A 8 27.38 5.65 1.06
C THR A 8 25.87 5.85 1.23
N LEU A 9 25.17 4.77 1.60
CA LEU A 9 23.75 4.84 1.94
C LEU A 9 23.53 5.54 3.29
N ASP A 10 24.48 5.46 4.22
CA ASP A 10 24.43 6.15 5.51
C ASP A 10 24.41 7.67 5.34
N ASN A 11 25.28 8.20 4.48
CA ASN A 11 25.33 9.61 4.14
C ASN A 11 24.04 10.06 3.45
N TYR A 12 23.52 9.22 2.54
CA TYR A 12 22.22 9.48 1.92
C TYR A 12 21.10 9.57 2.98
N ILE A 13 21.05 8.64 3.93
CA ILE A 13 20.06 8.61 5.02
C ILE A 13 20.20 9.86 5.88
N GLU A 14 21.41 10.22 6.29
CA GLU A 14 21.70 11.42 7.08
C GLU A 14 21.25 12.69 6.36
N GLU A 15 21.64 12.87 5.10
CA GLU A 15 21.26 14.04 4.31
C GLU A 15 19.76 14.10 4.00
N SER A 16 19.12 12.94 3.83
CA SER A 16 17.70 12.87 3.42
C SER A 16 16.74 12.98 4.58
N PHE A 17 17.11 12.48 5.76
CA PHE A 17 16.25 12.43 6.94
C PHE A 17 16.71 13.33 8.09
N GLY A 18 17.88 13.97 7.95
CA GLY A 18 18.43 14.89 8.94
C GLY A 18 19.11 14.18 10.12
N PRO A 19 19.59 14.97 11.10
CA PRO A 19 20.28 14.45 12.28
C PRO A 19 19.36 13.57 13.13
N ARG A 20 19.96 12.64 13.88
CA ARG A 20 19.23 11.86 14.90
C ARG A 20 18.66 12.78 15.97
N ILE A 21 17.50 12.40 16.49
CA ILE A 21 16.78 13.13 17.55
C ILE A 21 16.45 12.18 18.72
N SER A 22 16.10 12.75 19.88
CA SER A 22 15.63 11.98 21.03
C SER A 22 14.23 11.42 20.79
N MET A 23 13.80 10.46 21.62
CA MET A 23 12.42 9.97 21.56
C MET A 23 11.42 11.06 22.00
N GLU A 24 11.83 11.93 22.91
CA GLU A 24 11.04 13.07 23.38
C GLU A 24 10.76 14.03 22.23
N ASP A 25 11.81 14.46 21.51
CA ASP A 25 11.69 15.35 20.34
C ASP A 25 10.87 14.70 19.22
N ALA A 26 11.08 13.39 19.01
CA ALA A 26 10.30 12.62 18.04
C ALA A 26 8.82 12.58 18.44
N THR A 27 8.51 12.34 19.71
CA THR A 27 7.15 12.29 20.23
C THR A 27 6.45 13.64 20.07
N GLU A 28 7.11 14.75 20.35
CA GLU A 28 6.58 16.10 20.13
C GLU A 28 6.23 16.33 18.65
N LYS A 29 7.12 15.95 17.74
CA LYS A 29 6.88 16.07 16.29
C LYS A 29 5.71 15.19 15.82
N ILE A 30 5.59 13.97 16.35
CA ILE A 30 4.50 13.06 16.00
C ILE A 30 3.16 13.59 16.50
N ILE A 31 3.10 14.07 17.75
CA ILE A 31 1.88 14.69 18.30
C ILE A 31 1.48 15.89 17.45
N LYS A 32 2.44 16.74 17.08
CA LYS A 32 2.19 17.88 16.19
C LYS A 32 1.62 17.42 14.84
N TYR A 33 2.25 16.43 14.20
CA TYR A 33 1.77 15.86 12.93
C TYR A 33 0.33 15.36 13.04
N ILE A 34 -0.01 14.60 14.09
CA ILE A 34 -1.37 14.08 14.31
C ILE A 34 -2.40 15.21 14.47
N ASN A 35 -2.03 16.26 15.21
CA ASN A 35 -2.90 17.42 15.41
C ASN A 35 -3.13 18.19 14.10
N GLU A 36 -2.11 18.30 13.26
CA GLU A 36 -2.20 18.96 11.95
C GLU A 36 -3.00 18.15 10.93
N GLU A 37 -2.91 16.82 10.96
CA GLU A 37 -3.67 15.93 10.06
C GLU A 37 -5.15 15.80 10.44
N THR A 38 -5.58 16.24 11.64
CA THR A 38 -6.99 16.20 12.08
C THR A 38 -7.64 14.81 11.95
N LEU A 39 -6.96 13.77 12.44
CA LEU A 39 -7.37 12.37 12.25
C LEU A 39 -8.83 12.11 12.72
N PRO A 40 -9.66 11.40 11.93
CA PRO A 40 -11.07 11.17 12.27
C PRO A 40 -11.31 10.28 13.50
N THR A 41 -10.29 9.53 13.92
CA THR A 41 -10.37 8.64 15.09
C THR A 41 -9.14 8.82 15.97
N PRO A 42 -9.24 8.57 17.29
CA PRO A 42 -8.08 8.55 18.16
C PRO A 42 -7.02 7.53 17.66
N LEU A 43 -5.75 7.94 17.75
CA LEU A 43 -4.58 7.12 17.46
C LEU A 43 -3.73 7.01 18.72
N GLU A 44 -3.47 5.78 19.16
CA GLU A 44 -2.54 5.50 20.27
C GLU A 44 -1.12 5.31 19.74
N ILE A 45 -0.13 5.89 20.41
CA ILE A 45 1.29 5.72 20.06
C ILE A 45 1.95 4.93 21.18
N ILE A 46 2.65 3.86 20.82
CA ILE A 46 3.40 3.05 21.77
C ILE A 46 4.83 2.88 21.27
N TRP A 47 5.78 3.26 22.09
CA TRP A 47 7.20 2.97 21.86
C TRP A 47 7.52 1.56 22.36
N CYS A 48 8.19 0.76 21.53
CA CYS A 48 8.53 -0.64 21.79
C CYS A 48 10.00 -0.93 21.48
N ASP A 49 10.65 -1.75 22.31
CA ASP A 49 12.04 -2.17 22.09
C ASP A 49 12.15 -3.25 21.00
N ASP A 50 11.29 -4.26 21.06
CA ASP A 50 11.37 -5.47 20.23
C ASP A 50 10.54 -5.41 18.94
N LEU A 51 10.58 -4.27 18.25
CA LEU A 51 9.94 -4.14 16.93
C LEU A 51 10.93 -4.52 15.81
N LEU A 52 10.51 -5.41 14.90
CA LEU A 52 11.34 -5.79 13.74
C LEU A 52 11.42 -4.69 12.67
N SER A 53 10.38 -3.86 12.58
CA SER A 53 10.29 -2.69 11.71
C SER A 53 10.60 -1.40 12.48
N SER A 54 10.72 -0.29 11.76
CA SER A 54 10.82 1.03 12.38
C SER A 54 9.51 1.47 13.02
N ALA A 55 8.39 1.08 12.43
CA ALA A 55 7.06 1.28 12.95
C ALA A 55 6.09 0.20 12.45
N LEU A 56 4.90 0.14 13.05
CA LEU A 56 3.80 -0.69 12.60
C LEU A 56 2.46 -0.04 12.95
N MET A 57 1.66 0.28 11.93
CA MET A 57 0.27 0.67 12.09
C MET A 57 -0.64 -0.54 12.28
N CYS A 58 -1.30 -0.60 13.43
CA CYS A 58 -2.28 -1.61 13.78
C CYS A 58 -3.67 -0.99 13.84
N SER A 59 -4.68 -1.78 13.45
CA SER A 59 -6.08 -1.45 13.70
C SER A 59 -6.77 -2.63 14.34
N THR A 60 -7.40 -2.43 15.49
CA THR A 60 -8.18 -3.45 16.20
C THR A 60 -9.66 -3.06 16.23
N LYS A 61 -10.53 -4.07 16.24
CA LYS A 61 -11.97 -3.86 16.41
C LYS A 61 -12.25 -3.66 17.90
N VAL A 62 -13.12 -2.71 18.23
CA VAL A 62 -13.68 -2.59 19.58
C VAL A 62 -15.01 -3.36 19.69
N ASP A 63 -15.80 -3.48 18.61
CA ASP A 63 -17.09 -4.20 18.64
C ASP A 63 -17.43 -5.02 17.38
N GLU A 64 -18.24 -6.07 17.57
CA GLU A 64 -18.76 -6.98 16.53
C GLU A 64 -20.03 -6.45 15.82
N THR A 65 -20.57 -5.30 16.24
CA THR A 65 -21.85 -4.80 15.70
C THR A 65 -21.73 -4.34 14.23
N PRO A 66 -22.83 -4.40 13.44
CA PRO A 66 -22.80 -4.09 12.01
C PRO A 66 -22.45 -2.63 11.67
N ASN A 67 -22.68 -1.68 12.57
CA ASN A 67 -22.31 -0.26 12.39
C ASN A 67 -20.88 0.03 12.87
N ALA A 68 -19.92 -0.74 12.35
CA ALA A 68 -18.53 -0.85 12.80
C ALA A 68 -17.57 0.27 12.33
N LEU A 69 -18.09 1.37 11.77
CA LEU A 69 -17.27 2.45 11.20
C LEU A 69 -16.60 3.32 12.27
N VAL A 70 -17.25 3.49 13.42
CA VAL A 70 -16.86 4.46 14.47
C VAL A 70 -16.08 3.81 15.62
N THR A 71 -15.89 2.49 15.61
CA THR A 71 -15.32 1.74 16.76
C THR A 71 -13.98 1.07 16.46
N ARG A 72 -13.23 1.54 15.45
CA ARG A 72 -11.87 1.02 15.19
C ARG A 72 -10.87 1.78 16.04
N LYS A 73 -10.13 1.04 16.86
CA LYS A 73 -8.98 1.58 17.58
C LYS A 73 -7.75 1.44 16.70
N TYR A 74 -7.00 2.53 16.57
CA TYR A 74 -5.73 2.55 15.85
C TYR A 74 -4.60 2.70 16.84
N THR A 75 -3.55 1.92 16.64
CA THR A 75 -2.34 1.96 17.45
C THR A 75 -1.13 1.93 16.51
N MET A 76 -0.24 2.90 16.66
CA MET A 76 1.05 2.92 15.98
C MET A 76 2.14 2.50 16.96
N LEU A 77 2.83 1.40 16.63
CA LEU A 77 4.00 0.94 17.38
C LEU A 77 5.25 1.56 16.75
N LEU A 78 6.16 2.09 17.57
CA LEU A 78 7.40 2.73 17.13
C LEU A 78 8.61 2.07 17.79
N LYS A 79 9.66 1.80 17.03
CA LYS A 79 10.90 1.26 17.60
C LYS A 79 11.67 2.34 18.38
N THR A 80 11.99 2.05 19.64
CA THR A 80 12.65 2.98 20.61
C THR A 80 14.11 3.27 20.31
N ASN A 81 14.82 2.30 19.72
CA ASN A 81 16.28 2.32 19.71
C ASN A 81 16.87 2.89 18.40
N ALA A 82 18.20 3.01 18.37
CA ALA A 82 18.95 3.57 17.25
C ALA A 82 18.82 2.77 15.93
N GLU A 83 18.33 1.53 15.98
CA GLU A 83 18.01 0.76 14.78
C GLU A 83 16.86 1.39 13.99
N ASN A 84 16.04 2.23 14.62
CA ASN A 84 15.05 3.01 13.91
C ASN A 84 15.75 4.09 13.05
N THR A 85 15.94 3.76 11.77
CA THR A 85 16.59 4.63 10.78
C THR A 85 15.91 5.99 10.63
N TYR A 86 14.62 6.08 10.96
CA TYR A 86 13.81 7.28 10.84
C TYR A 86 13.74 8.11 12.12
N LEU A 87 14.39 7.70 13.22
CA LEU A 87 14.48 8.49 14.45
C LEU A 87 15.45 9.67 14.25
N ARG A 88 15.01 10.60 13.40
CA ARG A 88 15.75 11.72 12.82
C ARG A 88 14.79 12.87 12.57
N GLU A 89 15.31 14.09 12.54
CA GLU A 89 14.53 15.34 12.51
C GLU A 89 13.43 15.36 11.44
N ARG A 90 13.77 14.94 10.21
CA ARG A 90 12.85 14.82 9.08
C ARG A 90 12.38 13.38 8.87
N GLY A 91 13.21 12.41 9.23
CA GLY A 91 12.89 10.98 9.13
C GLY A 91 11.61 10.62 9.85
N VAL A 92 11.34 11.21 11.02
CA VAL A 92 10.14 10.90 11.79
C VAL A 92 8.87 11.32 11.06
N LEU A 93 8.89 12.46 10.34
CA LEU A 93 7.77 12.92 9.52
C LEU A 93 7.57 11.99 8.31
N CYS A 94 8.66 11.55 7.68
CA CYS A 94 8.59 10.57 6.59
C CYS A 94 8.00 9.22 7.05
N LEU A 95 8.28 8.83 8.30
CA LEU A 95 7.68 7.65 8.92
C LEU A 95 6.19 7.87 9.23
N MET A 96 5.77 9.10 9.55
CA MET A 96 4.35 9.42 9.71
C MET A 96 3.61 9.39 8.37
N ASP A 97 4.20 9.88 7.29
CA ASP A 97 3.63 9.76 5.94
C ASP A 97 3.45 8.28 5.54
N HIS A 98 4.36 7.41 6.01
CA HIS A 98 4.27 5.96 5.84
C HIS A 98 3.10 5.36 6.64
N GLU A 99 3.16 5.46 7.96
CA GLU A 99 2.24 4.75 8.85
C GLU A 99 0.87 5.41 8.92
N ILE A 100 0.84 6.73 9.08
CA ILE A 100 -0.39 7.50 9.23
C ILE A 100 -0.90 7.91 7.85
N GLY A 101 -0.05 8.60 7.07
CA GLY A 101 -0.37 9.08 5.73
C GLY A 101 -0.81 7.97 4.77
N THR A 102 -0.36 6.73 4.97
CA THR A 102 -0.73 5.61 4.12
C THR A 102 -1.57 4.56 4.83
N HIS A 103 -1.01 3.84 5.81
CA HIS A 103 -1.68 2.68 6.38
C HIS A 103 -2.92 3.03 7.21
N TYR A 104 -2.85 4.04 8.06
CA TYR A 104 -4.01 4.54 8.81
C TYR A 104 -5.08 5.03 7.85
N ASN A 105 -4.73 5.94 6.93
CA ASN A 105 -5.68 6.54 5.99
C ASN A 105 -6.40 5.49 5.13
N ARG A 106 -5.65 4.57 4.49
CA ARG A 106 -6.25 3.50 3.68
C ARG A 106 -7.07 2.55 4.52
N SER A 107 -6.65 2.29 5.75
CA SER A 107 -7.41 1.45 6.66
C SER A 107 -8.71 2.11 7.12
N TYR A 108 -8.69 3.39 7.47
CA TYR A 108 -9.86 4.17 7.86
C TYR A 108 -10.83 4.26 6.68
N ASN A 109 -10.33 4.70 5.52
CA ASN A 109 -11.13 4.87 4.31
C ASN A 109 -11.72 3.55 3.82
N GLU A 110 -10.98 2.42 3.90
CA GLU A 110 -11.50 1.07 3.59
C GLU A 110 -12.77 0.74 4.39
N GLY A 111 -12.91 1.27 5.61
CA GLY A 111 -14.12 1.12 6.41
C GLY A 111 -15.35 1.75 5.74
N LEU A 112 -15.17 2.89 5.08
CA LEU A 112 -16.24 3.70 4.46
C LEU A 112 -16.75 3.09 3.15
N GLN A 113 -16.03 2.11 2.62
CA GLN A 113 -16.30 1.57 1.29
C GLN A 113 -17.37 0.48 1.32
N PRO A 114 -18.20 0.36 0.27
CA PRO A 114 -19.29 -0.61 0.22
C PRO A 114 -18.83 -2.09 0.22
N TRP A 115 -17.56 -2.35 -0.10
CA TRP A 115 -16.94 -3.67 0.00
C TRP A 115 -16.31 -3.98 1.35
N TYR A 116 -16.38 -3.07 2.32
CA TYR A 116 -15.84 -3.33 3.66
C TYR A 116 -16.45 -4.61 4.24
N ARG A 117 -15.58 -5.56 4.61
CA ARG A 117 -15.94 -6.93 5.05
C ARG A 117 -16.68 -7.80 4.03
N LYS A 118 -16.83 -7.34 2.78
CA LYS A 118 -17.49 -8.04 1.68
C LYS A 118 -16.61 -8.15 0.43
N ARG A 119 -15.27 -8.03 0.59
CA ARG A 119 -14.29 -7.99 -0.50
C ARG A 119 -14.48 -9.09 -1.55
N SER A 120 -14.81 -10.32 -1.11
CA SER A 120 -15.06 -11.44 -2.01
C SER A 120 -16.30 -11.26 -2.89
N GLU A 121 -17.35 -10.60 -2.40
CA GLU A 121 -18.58 -10.29 -3.17
C GLU A 121 -18.29 -9.28 -4.29
N TYR A 122 -17.26 -8.44 -4.11
CA TYR A 122 -16.79 -7.46 -5.10
C TYR A 122 -15.63 -8.00 -5.96
N GLY A 123 -15.26 -9.28 -5.80
CA GLY A 123 -14.15 -9.89 -6.55
C GLY A 123 -12.78 -9.25 -6.26
N LEU A 124 -12.60 -8.65 -5.07
CA LEU A 124 -11.37 -7.95 -4.71
C LEU A 124 -10.31 -8.88 -4.17
N THR A 125 -9.05 -8.51 -4.37
CA THR A 125 -7.93 -9.26 -3.83
C THR A 125 -7.99 -9.33 -2.30
N SER A 126 -7.56 -10.47 -1.75
CA SER A 126 -7.43 -10.66 -0.30
C SER A 126 -6.41 -9.69 0.28
N LEU A 127 -6.68 -9.17 1.49
CA LEU A 127 -5.80 -8.23 2.18
C LEU A 127 -4.38 -8.77 2.43
N GLY A 128 -4.25 -10.09 2.58
CA GLY A 128 -2.96 -10.77 2.78
C GLY A 128 -2.27 -11.22 1.49
N SER A 129 -2.87 -10.95 0.31
CA SER A 129 -2.29 -11.37 -0.96
C SER A 129 -0.97 -10.64 -1.25
N HIS A 130 -0.09 -11.28 -2.02
CA HIS A 130 1.16 -10.67 -2.45
C HIS A 130 0.91 -9.37 -3.23
N GLU A 131 -0.07 -9.34 -4.13
CA GLU A 131 -0.42 -8.14 -4.89
C GLU A 131 -0.87 -6.99 -3.96
N MET A 132 -1.82 -7.24 -3.06
CA MET A 132 -2.30 -6.21 -2.13
C MET A 132 -1.17 -5.65 -1.28
N THR A 133 -0.39 -6.53 -0.66
CA THR A 133 0.68 -6.11 0.24
C THR A 133 1.82 -5.41 -0.51
N THR A 134 2.07 -5.75 -1.77
CA THR A 134 3.03 -5.04 -2.62
C THR A 134 2.58 -3.63 -2.91
N ILE A 135 1.31 -3.43 -3.30
CA ILE A 135 0.78 -2.08 -3.54
C ILE A 135 0.72 -1.26 -2.25
N GLU A 136 0.27 -1.84 -1.14
CA GLU A 136 0.17 -1.17 0.15
C GLU A 136 1.54 -0.61 0.62
N GLU A 137 2.56 -1.46 0.65
CA GLU A 137 3.89 -1.10 1.18
C GLU A 137 4.68 -0.25 0.18
N GLY A 138 4.50 -0.51 -1.12
CA GLY A 138 5.07 0.32 -2.17
C GLY A 138 4.53 1.74 -2.17
N PHE A 139 3.23 1.90 -1.94
CA PHE A 139 2.60 3.21 -1.81
C PHE A 139 3.10 3.94 -0.57
N ALA A 140 3.24 3.23 0.56
CA ALA A 140 3.80 3.79 1.77
C ALA A 140 5.27 4.22 1.58
N CYS A 141 6.08 3.44 0.85
CA CYS A 141 7.45 3.82 0.48
C CYS A 141 7.54 5.07 -0.38
N ILE A 142 6.62 5.24 -1.33
CA ILE A 142 6.53 6.47 -2.13
C ILE A 142 6.25 7.65 -1.21
N ASN A 143 5.27 7.52 -0.32
CA ASN A 143 4.88 8.60 0.57
C ASN A 143 5.97 8.96 1.58
N THR A 144 6.74 7.98 2.08
CA THR A 144 7.97 8.23 2.86
C THR A 144 8.98 9.10 2.11
N SER A 145 9.10 8.91 0.80
CA SER A 145 10.06 9.64 -0.04
C SER A 145 9.69 11.12 -0.21
N LEU A 146 8.41 11.49 -0.07
CA LEU A 146 7.92 12.86 -0.27
C LEU A 146 8.39 13.83 0.81
N GLY A 147 8.43 13.37 2.07
CA GLY A 147 8.90 14.19 3.19
C GLY A 147 10.42 14.32 3.26
N ALA A 148 11.15 13.45 2.55
CA ALA A 148 12.60 13.39 2.55
C ALA A 148 13.22 14.58 1.78
N LYS A 149 14.45 14.97 2.12
CA LYS A 149 15.16 16.01 1.35
C LYS A 149 15.54 15.53 -0.06
N ASN A 150 15.84 14.25 -0.21
CA ASN A 150 16.17 13.61 -1.49
C ASN A 150 15.22 12.44 -1.72
N HIS A 151 14.58 12.38 -2.88
CA HIS A 151 13.48 11.44 -3.11
C HIS A 151 13.90 10.12 -3.79
N TYR A 152 15.05 9.56 -3.41
CA TYR A 152 15.49 8.27 -3.95
C TYR A 152 14.83 7.11 -3.20
N LEU A 153 14.45 6.05 -3.92
CA LEU A 153 13.97 4.80 -3.35
C LEU A 153 15.14 3.90 -2.88
N ALA A 154 16.21 4.51 -2.35
CA ALA A 154 17.49 3.85 -2.14
C ALA A 154 17.44 2.70 -1.13
N VAL A 155 16.77 2.91 0.01
CA VAL A 155 16.61 1.90 1.06
C VAL A 155 15.78 0.71 0.58
N PRO A 156 14.56 0.88 0.03
CA PRO A 156 13.82 -0.26 -0.50
C PRO A 156 14.53 -0.92 -1.68
N ALA A 157 15.24 -0.17 -2.54
CA ALA A 157 16.05 -0.75 -3.61
C ALA A 157 17.19 -1.63 -3.07
N LEU A 158 17.85 -1.24 -1.97
CA LEU A 158 18.89 -2.06 -1.34
C LEU A 158 18.31 -3.35 -0.76
N LEU A 159 17.14 -3.30 -0.12
CA LEU A 159 16.44 -4.50 0.36
C LEU A 159 16.08 -5.45 -0.79
N TYR A 160 15.57 -4.90 -1.89
CA TYR A 160 15.25 -5.68 -3.09
C TYR A 160 16.50 -6.34 -3.68
N TYR A 161 17.54 -5.54 -3.93
CA TYR A 161 18.80 -6.01 -4.45
C TYR A 161 19.47 -7.05 -3.54
N GLY A 162 19.50 -6.78 -2.23
CA GLY A 162 20.06 -7.70 -1.25
C GLY A 162 19.31 -9.04 -1.22
N ALA A 163 17.98 -9.04 -1.35
CA ALA A 163 17.20 -10.26 -1.50
C ALA A 163 17.55 -11.05 -2.77
N CYS A 164 17.77 -10.38 -3.91
CA CYS A 164 18.27 -11.04 -5.11
C CYS A 164 19.67 -11.64 -4.91
N MET A 165 20.56 -10.92 -4.23
CA MET A 165 21.92 -11.40 -3.97
C MET A 165 21.96 -12.55 -2.98
N ALA A 166 20.99 -12.63 -2.06
CA ALA A 166 20.88 -13.70 -1.09
C ALA A 166 20.71 -15.08 -1.72
N GLU A 167 20.19 -15.15 -2.95
CA GLU A 167 20.09 -16.38 -3.77
C GLU A 167 21.47 -17.00 -4.08
N TYR A 168 22.54 -16.20 -4.03
CA TYR A 168 23.90 -16.62 -4.38
C TYR A 168 24.89 -16.49 -3.24
N LEU A 169 24.55 -15.76 -2.17
CA LEU A 169 25.47 -15.45 -1.07
C LEU A 169 24.89 -15.96 0.26
N PRO A 170 25.64 -16.76 1.04
CA PRO A 170 25.30 -17.03 2.44
C PRO A 170 25.32 -15.77 3.31
N PHE A 171 24.95 -15.89 4.59
CA PHE A 171 24.73 -14.72 5.46
C PHE A 171 25.98 -13.82 5.56
N LYS A 172 27.16 -14.42 5.81
CA LYS A 172 28.40 -13.68 6.01
C LYS A 172 28.80 -12.92 4.75
N GLU A 173 28.80 -13.59 3.60
CA GLU A 173 29.13 -13.02 2.30
C GLU A 173 28.12 -11.95 1.90
N LEU A 174 26.84 -12.13 2.21
CA LEU A 174 25.83 -11.10 1.98
C LEU A 174 26.09 -9.86 2.84
N PHE A 175 26.42 -10.04 4.13
CA PHE A 175 26.77 -8.93 5.01
C PHE A 175 28.00 -8.15 4.48
N GLU A 176 29.07 -8.85 4.12
CA GLU A 176 30.26 -8.24 3.50
C GLU A 176 29.93 -7.56 2.16
N HIS A 177 29.03 -8.15 1.37
CA HIS A 177 28.62 -7.60 0.08
C HIS A 177 27.79 -6.31 0.22
N LEU A 178 26.91 -6.25 1.22
CA LEU A 178 26.08 -5.08 1.53
C LEU A 178 26.87 -3.97 2.22
N SER A 179 27.91 -4.30 3.00
CA SER A 179 28.77 -3.32 3.69
C SER A 179 29.52 -2.37 2.73
N ARG A 180 29.59 -2.72 1.45
CA ARG A 180 30.09 -1.81 0.39
C ARG A 180 29.21 -0.58 0.22
N TYR A 181 27.90 -0.70 0.48
CA TYR A 181 26.92 0.36 0.35
C TYR A 181 26.54 1.01 1.68
N LEU A 182 26.49 0.23 2.76
CA LEU A 182 26.03 0.64 4.08
C LEU A 182 27.14 0.39 5.10
N LYS A 183 27.73 1.47 5.64
CA LYS A 183 28.92 1.44 6.49
C LYS A 183 28.61 1.31 7.96
N ASP A 184 27.44 1.74 8.40
CA ASP A 184 26.97 1.46 9.75
C ASP A 184 26.72 -0.05 9.89
N GLU A 185 27.53 -0.72 10.73
CA GLU A 185 27.51 -2.17 10.89
C GLU A 185 26.17 -2.68 11.42
N GLU A 186 25.54 -1.92 12.33
CA GLU A 186 24.24 -2.27 12.92
C GLU A 186 23.13 -2.19 11.87
N GLN A 187 23.12 -1.13 11.06
CA GLN A 187 22.18 -1.03 9.94
C GLN A 187 22.44 -2.11 8.88
N CYS A 188 23.69 -2.43 8.58
CA CYS A 188 24.05 -3.52 7.65
C CYS A 188 23.58 -4.88 8.16
N TRP A 189 23.81 -5.15 9.44
CA TRP A 189 23.35 -6.36 10.11
C TRP A 189 21.83 -6.47 10.04
N LYS A 190 21.11 -5.39 10.35
CA LYS A 190 19.64 -5.34 10.26
C LYS A 190 19.14 -5.62 8.85
N HIS A 191 19.75 -5.04 7.81
CA HIS A 191 19.37 -5.33 6.43
C HIS A 191 19.60 -6.80 6.08
N CYS A 192 20.77 -7.34 6.43
CA CYS A 192 21.09 -8.75 6.20
C CYS A 192 20.09 -9.67 6.92
N MET A 193 19.80 -9.41 8.20
CA MET A 193 18.81 -10.15 8.99
C MET A 193 17.40 -10.10 8.38
N ARG A 194 16.95 -8.93 7.91
CA ARG A 194 15.63 -8.81 7.25
C ARG A 194 15.53 -9.66 5.98
N ILE A 195 16.63 -9.79 5.24
CA ILE A 195 16.73 -10.58 4.01
C ILE A 195 16.83 -12.08 4.32
N LYS A 196 17.68 -12.46 5.28
CA LYS A 196 18.05 -13.86 5.59
C LYS A 196 17.23 -14.51 6.69
N ARG A 197 16.35 -13.78 7.39
CA ARG A 197 15.47 -14.34 8.43
C ARG A 197 14.67 -15.53 7.91
N CYS A 198 14.30 -16.43 8.81
CA CYS A 198 13.54 -17.65 8.52
C CYS A 198 14.29 -18.73 7.73
N LEU A 199 15.56 -18.53 7.38
CA LEU A 199 16.43 -19.62 6.94
C LEU A 199 16.83 -20.48 8.14
N ARG A 200 16.91 -21.80 7.93
CA ARG A 200 17.30 -22.76 8.98
C ARG A 200 18.80 -22.75 9.25
N ASN A 201 19.59 -22.43 8.23
CA ASN A 201 21.05 -22.43 8.27
C ASN A 201 21.58 -21.16 7.59
N GLN A 202 22.46 -20.45 8.29
CA GLN A 202 23.05 -19.18 7.84
C GLN A 202 24.12 -19.36 6.74
N GLU A 203 24.64 -20.59 6.58
CA GLU A 203 25.58 -20.96 5.51
C GLU A 203 24.85 -21.28 4.18
N GLU A 204 23.52 -21.25 4.16
CA GLU A 204 22.72 -21.50 2.96
C GLU A 204 22.41 -20.22 2.17
N CYS A 205 22.37 -20.38 0.85
CA CYS A 205 21.79 -19.42 -0.06
C CYS A 205 20.26 -19.37 0.05
N GLY A 206 19.67 -18.32 -0.50
CA GLY A 206 18.24 -18.01 -0.42
C GLY A 206 17.95 -16.91 0.60
N GLY A 207 16.67 -16.54 0.73
CA GLY A 207 16.21 -15.51 1.67
C GLY A 207 14.69 -15.46 1.75
N TYR A 208 14.17 -14.68 2.70
CA TYR A 208 12.73 -14.60 2.94
C TYR A 208 11.99 -13.80 1.85
N GLY A 209 12.67 -12.86 1.18
CA GLY A 209 12.13 -12.08 0.06
C GLY A 209 10.97 -11.13 0.39
N LYS A 210 10.35 -11.20 1.57
CA LYS A 210 9.15 -10.41 1.94
C LYS A 210 9.31 -8.91 1.71
N ASP A 211 10.50 -8.37 1.94
CA ASP A 211 10.73 -6.93 1.85
C ASP A 211 11.05 -6.46 0.41
N GLN A 212 11.03 -7.34 -0.59
CA GLN A 212 11.08 -6.95 -2.01
C GLN A 212 9.83 -6.14 -2.41
N ARG A 213 8.69 -6.42 -1.78
CA ARG A 213 7.39 -5.79 -2.04
C ARG A 213 7.40 -4.26 -1.90
N TYR A 214 8.27 -3.71 -1.04
CA TYR A 214 8.42 -2.28 -0.85
C TYR A 214 8.90 -1.59 -2.12
N PHE A 215 9.98 -2.11 -2.73
CA PHE A 215 10.53 -1.53 -3.95
C PHE A 215 9.67 -1.87 -5.17
N GLU A 216 9.23 -3.13 -5.26
CA GLU A 216 8.40 -3.60 -6.37
C GLU A 216 7.11 -2.79 -6.50
N GLY A 217 6.39 -2.59 -5.38
CA GLY A 217 5.16 -1.81 -5.38
C GLY A 217 5.40 -0.34 -5.72
N ALA A 218 6.47 0.26 -5.18
CA ALA A 218 6.82 1.64 -5.47
C ALA A 218 7.11 1.84 -6.97
N VAL A 219 7.90 0.95 -7.57
CA VAL A 219 8.18 0.96 -9.01
C VAL A 219 6.90 0.80 -9.82
N ARG A 220 6.06 -0.20 -9.49
CA ARG A 220 4.81 -0.45 -10.20
C ARG A 220 3.87 0.75 -10.16
N ILE A 221 3.67 1.37 -9.00
CA ILE A 221 2.80 2.56 -8.85
C ILE A 221 3.38 3.75 -9.61
N LEU A 222 4.68 4.02 -9.51
CA LEU A 222 5.31 5.15 -10.20
C LEU A 222 5.30 4.99 -11.71
N MET A 223 5.46 3.77 -12.24
CA MET A 223 5.34 3.51 -13.68
C MET A 223 3.89 3.67 -14.15
N GLU A 224 2.91 3.23 -13.36
CA GLU A 224 1.48 3.30 -13.69
C GLU A 224 0.80 4.62 -13.30
N GLN A 225 1.53 5.63 -12.81
CA GLN A 225 0.93 6.82 -12.18
C GLN A 225 -0.02 7.63 -13.09
N ASN A 226 0.10 7.51 -14.42
CA ASN A 226 -0.84 8.13 -15.37
C ASN A 226 -2.20 7.40 -15.49
N ASN A 227 -2.26 6.17 -14.99
CA ASN A 227 -3.42 5.27 -15.02
C ASN A 227 -4.08 5.12 -13.65
N ILE A 228 -3.55 5.77 -12.61
CA ILE A 228 -4.02 5.67 -11.24
C ILE A 228 -4.75 6.96 -10.85
N ASP A 229 -5.98 6.84 -10.39
CA ASP A 229 -6.62 7.88 -9.60
C ASP A 229 -6.19 7.72 -8.14
N PHE A 230 -5.33 8.62 -7.67
CA PHE A 230 -4.78 8.54 -6.31
C PHE A 230 -5.81 8.84 -5.22
N ARG A 231 -6.91 9.54 -5.53
CA ARG A 231 -8.04 9.67 -4.59
C ARG A 231 -8.75 8.34 -4.42
N GLN A 232 -8.89 7.58 -5.50
CA GLN A 232 -9.44 6.23 -5.43
C GLN A 232 -8.48 5.24 -4.75
N LEU A 233 -7.18 5.35 -5.01
CA LEU A 233 -6.19 4.49 -4.36
C LEU A 233 -6.20 4.70 -2.84
N ILE A 234 -6.20 5.93 -2.34
CA ILE A 234 -6.21 6.20 -0.89
C ILE A 234 -7.57 5.89 -0.23
N ALA A 235 -8.66 5.76 -1.01
CA ALA A 235 -10.01 5.49 -0.51
C ALA A 235 -10.18 4.09 0.13
N GLY A 236 -9.22 3.19 -0.01
CA GLY A 236 -9.26 1.90 0.67
C GLY A 236 -8.02 1.06 0.46
N LYS A 237 -8.04 -0.17 1.00
CA LYS A 237 -6.98 -1.15 0.77
C LYS A 237 -7.23 -1.85 -0.56
N LEU A 238 -6.91 -1.15 -1.64
CA LEU A 238 -7.07 -1.61 -3.03
C LEU A 238 -5.70 -1.85 -3.68
N SER A 239 -5.59 -2.94 -4.45
CA SER A 239 -4.52 -3.12 -5.43
C SER A 239 -4.83 -2.31 -6.70
N LEU A 240 -3.88 -2.25 -7.64
CA LEU A 240 -4.14 -1.61 -8.94
C LEU A 240 -5.19 -2.36 -9.77
N THR A 241 -5.23 -3.69 -9.67
CA THR A 241 -6.24 -4.52 -10.34
C THR A 241 -7.61 -4.38 -9.69
N ASP A 242 -7.67 -4.17 -8.37
CA ASP A 242 -8.93 -3.90 -7.68
C ASP A 242 -9.49 -2.54 -8.05
N LEU A 243 -8.63 -1.51 -8.18
CA LEU A 243 -9.07 -0.19 -8.66
C LEU A 243 -9.83 -0.29 -9.98
N GLU A 244 -9.35 -1.07 -10.95
CA GLU A 244 -10.03 -1.25 -12.24
C GLU A 244 -11.45 -1.84 -12.10
N LYS A 245 -11.73 -2.62 -11.05
CA LYS A 245 -13.02 -3.29 -10.81
C LYS A 245 -14.04 -2.41 -10.13
N VAL A 246 -13.59 -1.52 -9.23
CA VAL A 246 -14.49 -0.79 -8.31
C VAL A 246 -14.62 0.70 -8.56
N GLN A 247 -14.03 1.25 -9.64
CA GLN A 247 -13.98 2.71 -9.89
C GLN A 247 -15.34 3.41 -9.75
N GLU A 248 -16.42 2.75 -10.18
CA GLU A 248 -17.79 3.32 -10.16
C GLU A 248 -18.50 3.12 -8.81
N GLN A 249 -17.98 2.27 -7.91
CA GLN A 249 -18.54 1.98 -6.59
C GLN A 249 -17.80 2.65 -5.42
N ILE A 250 -16.69 3.36 -5.68
CA ILE A 250 -15.90 4.00 -4.62
C ILE A 250 -16.65 5.22 -4.07
N THR A 251 -16.79 5.29 -2.75
CA THR A 251 -17.29 6.48 -2.05
C THR A 251 -16.11 7.42 -1.77
N LEU A 252 -16.17 8.66 -2.27
CA LEU A 252 -15.07 9.65 -2.17
C LEU A 252 -15.41 10.87 -1.32
N GLU A 253 -16.67 11.05 -0.96
CA GLU A 253 -17.18 12.25 -0.29
C GLU A 253 -16.63 12.39 1.14
N GLU A 254 -16.44 11.26 1.82
CA GLU A 254 -16.07 11.21 3.25
C GLU A 254 -14.66 10.66 3.51
N ILE A 255 -13.88 10.41 2.45
CA ILE A 255 -12.52 9.87 2.65
C ILE A 255 -11.63 10.90 3.33
N HIS A 256 -10.79 10.42 4.24
CA HIS A 256 -9.71 11.21 4.80
C HIS A 256 -8.52 11.21 3.82
N LEU A 257 -8.07 12.40 3.44
CA LEU A 257 -6.91 12.59 2.55
C LEU A 257 -5.75 13.15 3.36
N PRO A 258 -4.55 12.53 3.31
CA PRO A 258 -3.36 13.09 3.92
C PRO A 258 -3.06 14.49 3.40
N SER A 259 -2.56 15.38 4.25
CA SER A 259 -2.31 16.78 3.85
C SER A 259 -1.32 16.89 2.67
N PHE A 260 -0.29 16.04 2.63
CA PHE A 260 0.71 16.01 1.54
C PHE A 260 0.12 15.59 0.19
N MET A 261 -1.08 14.99 0.16
CA MET A 261 -1.78 14.68 -1.09
C MET A 261 -2.59 15.88 -1.63
N THR A 262 -2.63 17.00 -0.92
CA THR A 262 -3.47 18.16 -1.25
C THR A 262 -2.60 19.38 -1.64
N PRO A 263 -2.78 19.97 -2.85
CA PRO A 263 -3.66 19.51 -3.93
C PRO A 263 -3.08 18.29 -4.66
N ILE A 264 -3.95 17.40 -5.15
CA ILE A 264 -3.57 16.15 -5.85
C ILE A 264 -2.67 16.43 -7.06
N SER A 265 -2.81 17.56 -7.72
CA SER A 265 -1.93 17.96 -8.83
C SER A 265 -0.48 18.16 -8.41
N ALA A 266 -0.23 18.72 -7.21
CA ALA A 266 1.10 18.89 -6.65
C ALA A 266 1.69 17.54 -6.22
N TYR A 267 0.87 16.70 -5.58
CA TYR A 267 1.24 15.32 -5.24
C TYR A 267 1.67 14.53 -6.48
N GLN A 268 0.87 14.55 -7.55
CA GLN A 268 1.22 13.91 -8.82
C GLN A 268 2.49 14.49 -9.45
N ALA A 269 2.76 15.80 -9.29
CA ALA A 269 4.02 16.38 -9.76
C ALA A 269 5.23 15.84 -8.99
N GLN A 270 5.11 15.65 -7.68
CA GLN A 270 6.14 15.01 -6.88
C GLN A 270 6.35 13.54 -7.28
N LEU A 271 5.28 12.79 -7.58
CA LEU A 271 5.40 11.41 -8.09
C LEU A 271 6.17 11.33 -9.41
N ARG A 272 5.94 12.28 -10.33
CA ARG A 272 6.71 12.36 -11.58
C ARG A 272 8.18 12.64 -11.31
N GLU A 273 8.49 13.51 -10.35
CA GLU A 273 9.86 13.80 -9.96
C GLU A 273 10.54 12.59 -9.31
N ILE A 274 9.85 11.85 -8.44
CA ILE A 274 10.35 10.60 -7.86
C ILE A 274 10.66 9.60 -8.97
N ALA A 275 9.74 9.38 -9.91
CA ALA A 275 9.96 8.47 -11.04
C ALA A 275 11.19 8.89 -11.85
N ARG A 276 11.31 10.19 -12.18
CA ARG A 276 12.45 10.73 -12.93
C ARG A 276 13.78 10.52 -12.20
N LEU A 277 13.86 10.85 -10.91
CA LEU A 277 15.07 10.70 -10.10
C LEU A 277 15.51 9.24 -9.98
N ASN A 278 14.55 8.31 -9.95
CA ASN A 278 14.81 6.88 -9.86
C ASN A 278 14.94 6.19 -11.23
N GLY A 279 14.94 6.96 -12.33
CA GLY A 279 15.14 6.45 -13.69
C GLY A 279 14.00 5.56 -14.20
N LEU A 280 12.77 5.77 -13.71
CA LEU A 280 11.61 4.98 -14.07
C LEU A 280 10.89 5.60 -15.26
N TYR A 281 10.51 4.75 -16.23
CA TYR A 281 9.68 5.14 -17.36
C TYR A 281 8.20 5.14 -16.95
N ILE A 282 7.55 6.30 -17.07
CA ILE A 282 6.13 6.45 -16.80
C ILE A 282 5.35 5.95 -18.01
N LEU A 283 4.44 5.00 -17.78
CA LEU A 283 3.60 4.42 -18.81
C LEU A 283 2.58 5.44 -19.32
N PRO A 284 2.25 5.41 -20.63
CA PRO A 284 1.23 6.27 -21.19
C PRO A 284 -0.14 5.94 -20.59
N LYS A 285 -1.03 6.94 -20.63
CA LYS A 285 -2.42 6.75 -20.21
C LYS A 285 -3.10 5.74 -21.14
N ARG A 286 -3.72 4.71 -20.57
CA ARG A 286 -4.46 3.70 -21.32
C ARG A 286 -5.76 4.31 -21.85
N GLU A 287 -6.07 4.01 -23.10
CA GLU A 287 -7.38 4.30 -23.66
C GLU A 287 -8.39 3.35 -23.00
N ARG A 288 -9.48 3.88 -22.43
CA ARG A 288 -10.57 3.01 -21.97
C ARG A 288 -11.23 2.41 -23.21
N PRO A 289 -11.50 1.10 -23.25
CA PRO A 289 -12.34 0.55 -24.30
C PRO A 289 -13.67 1.32 -24.30
N ALA A 290 -14.10 1.79 -25.47
CA ALA A 290 -15.41 2.41 -25.60
C ALA A 290 -16.45 1.41 -25.06
N LYS A 291 -17.29 1.84 -24.09
CA LYS A 291 -18.45 1.04 -23.66
C LYS A 291 -19.22 0.70 -24.93
N VAL A 292 -19.27 -0.59 -25.30
CA VAL A 292 -20.14 -1.05 -26.38
C VAL A 292 -21.55 -0.69 -25.92
N VAL A 293 -22.10 0.36 -26.51
CA VAL A 293 -23.52 0.67 -26.36
C VAL A 293 -24.22 -0.49 -27.06
N GLU A 294 -24.73 -1.44 -26.29
CA GLU A 294 -25.71 -2.38 -26.80
C GLU A 294 -26.88 -1.52 -27.31
N SER A 295 -26.90 -1.33 -28.63
CA SER A 295 -28.03 -0.73 -29.31
C SER A 295 -29.24 -1.58 -28.97
N SER A 296 -30.21 -0.97 -28.30
CA SER A 296 -31.53 -1.50 -28.06
C SER A 296 -32.04 -2.24 -29.29
N GLN A 297 -32.35 -3.53 -29.12
CA GLN A 297 -33.00 -4.33 -30.14
C GLN A 297 -34.29 -3.62 -30.58
N PRO A 298 -34.59 -3.51 -31.89
CA PRO A 298 -35.85 -2.97 -32.35
C PRO A 298 -37.00 -3.89 -31.92
N SER A 299 -38.03 -3.27 -31.35
CA SER A 299 -39.29 -3.86 -30.94
C SER A 299 -39.89 -4.74 -32.04
N GLN A 300 -40.23 -5.99 -31.70
CA GLN A 300 -41.02 -6.85 -32.56
C GLN A 300 -42.42 -6.25 -32.78
N PRO A 301 -42.99 -6.32 -33.99
CA PRO A 301 -44.34 -5.86 -34.25
C PRO A 301 -45.36 -6.82 -33.60
N SER A 302 -46.36 -6.22 -32.97
CA SER A 302 -47.54 -6.86 -32.39
C SER A 302 -48.26 -7.78 -33.39
N GLU A 303 -48.33 -9.07 -33.10
CA GLU A 303 -49.23 -9.98 -33.80
C GLU A 303 -50.68 -9.71 -33.38
N VAL A 304 -51.50 -9.48 -34.41
CA VAL A 304 -52.93 -9.23 -34.34
C VAL A 304 -53.66 -10.53 -34.03
N ASN A 305 -54.47 -10.50 -32.98
CA ASN A 305 -55.48 -11.51 -32.62
C ASN A 305 -56.29 -11.95 -33.85
N LYS A 306 -56.32 -13.26 -34.09
CA LYS A 306 -57.41 -13.90 -34.84
C LYS A 306 -57.95 -15.08 -34.04
N ASP A 307 -59.09 -14.83 -33.41
CA ASP A 307 -60.03 -15.83 -32.94
C ASP A 307 -60.45 -16.76 -34.08
N VAL A 308 -60.27 -18.08 -33.91
CA VAL A 308 -61.17 -19.08 -34.51
C VAL A 308 -61.41 -20.22 -33.52
N ASN A 309 -62.64 -20.26 -33.05
CA ASN A 309 -63.33 -21.34 -32.33
C ASN A 309 -63.29 -22.68 -33.10
N ARG A 310 -63.02 -23.81 -32.41
CA ARG A 310 -63.90 -25.00 -32.42
C ARG A 310 -63.46 -26.16 -31.52
N SER A 311 -64.33 -26.45 -30.55
CA SER A 311 -64.83 -27.78 -30.14
C SER A 311 -63.85 -28.90 -29.74
N GLY A 312 -63.77 -29.14 -28.43
CA GLY A 312 -64.26 -30.37 -27.78
C GLY A 312 -63.50 -31.68 -28.00
N LEU A 313 -62.92 -32.21 -26.92
CA LEU A 313 -63.13 -33.59 -26.45
C LEU A 313 -62.52 -33.81 -25.06
N VAL A 314 -63.14 -34.72 -24.32
CA VAL A 314 -63.14 -34.87 -22.87
C VAL A 314 -62.33 -36.11 -22.46
N LYS A 315 -61.39 -35.94 -21.49
CA LYS A 315 -60.88 -36.89 -20.46
C LYS A 315 -60.18 -38.21 -20.92
N PRO A 316 -59.48 -38.99 -20.04
CA PRO A 316 -59.39 -38.89 -18.58
C PRO A 316 -57.98 -38.97 -17.94
N ASN A 317 -58.04 -38.59 -16.67
CA ASN A 317 -57.15 -38.83 -15.53
C ASN A 317 -56.65 -40.28 -15.40
N ARG A 318 -55.38 -40.48 -15.00
CA ARG A 318 -54.94 -41.68 -14.27
C ARG A 318 -53.80 -41.36 -13.30
N ASP A 319 -54.11 -41.62 -12.04
CA ASP A 319 -53.20 -41.82 -10.91
C ASP A 319 -52.15 -42.90 -11.18
N ARG A 320 -50.97 -42.76 -10.57
CA ARG A 320 -50.40 -43.65 -9.53
C ARG A 320 -48.87 -43.52 -9.42
N GLN A 321 -48.43 -43.31 -8.17
CA GLN A 321 -47.36 -43.99 -7.39
C GLN A 321 -46.03 -44.30 -8.13
N VAL A 322 -44.84 -43.95 -7.59
CA VAL A 322 -44.29 -44.17 -6.23
C VAL A 322 -43.32 -43.06 -5.88
#